data_AF-A0A1W2B109-F1
#
_entry.id   AF-A0A1W2B109-F1
#
_cell.length_a   1.000
_cell.length_b   1.000
_cell.length_c   1.000
_cell.angle_alpha   90.00
_cell.angle_beta   90.00
_cell.angle_gamma   90.00
#
_symmetry.space_group_name_H-M   'P 1'
#
loop_
_entity.id
_entity.type
_entity.pdbx_description
1 polymer ?
#
loop_
_entity_poly.entity_id
_entity_poly.type
_entity_poly.pdbx_seq_one_letter_code
_entity_poly.pdbx_strand_id
1 'polypeptide(L)' 'METQFVVVINHEEQYSIWPEGREIPNGWREAGVSGSKSDCLAHIAGVWTDLRPLSVRR' A
#
# COMPACT_ATOMS: atom_id res chain seq x y z
N MET A 1 -6.16 -9.46 -19.74
CA MET A 1 -5.95 -8.12 -19.15
C MET A 1 -5.45 -8.35 -17.76
N GLU A 2 -4.24 -7.89 -17.44
CA GLU A 2 -3.68 -8.02 -16.10
C GLU A 2 -4.41 -7.03 -15.17
N THR A 3 -4.77 -7.46 -13.96
CA THR A 3 -5.43 -6.59 -13.00
C THR A 3 -4.43 -5.56 -12.49
N GLN A 4 -4.72 -4.28 -12.70
CA GLN A 4 -3.96 -3.17 -12.13
C GLN A 4 -4.30 -3.01 -10.65
N PHE A 5 -3.27 -2.72 -9.84
CA PHE A 5 -3.40 -2.43 -8.43
C PHE A 5 -2.73 -1.10 -8.11
N VAL A 6 -3.23 -0.42 -7.09
CA VAL A 6 -2.61 0.75 -6.48
C VAL A 6 -2.12 0.36 -5.08
N VAL A 7 -0.99 0.91 -4.68
CA VAL A 7 -0.54 0.82 -3.29
C VAL A 7 -1.33 1.84 -2.47
N VAL A 8 -1.91 1.38 -1.38
CA VAL A 8 -2.62 2.21 -0.41
C VAL A 8 -1.92 2.19 0.94
N ILE A 9 -1.99 3.31 1.65
CA ILE A 9 -1.43 3.50 2.98
C ILE A 9 -2.51 4.02 3.92
N ASN A 10 -2.50 3.55 5.16
CA ASN A 10 -3.39 4.07 6.20
C ASN A 10 -2.67 5.05 7.15
N HIS A 11 -3.39 5.55 8.15
CA HIS A 11 -2.85 6.47 9.17
C HIS A 11 -1.82 5.83 10.11
N GLU A 12 -1.74 4.50 10.16
CA GLU A 12 -0.75 3.75 10.95
C GLU A 12 0.51 3.38 10.14
N GLU A 13 0.70 3.98 8.95
CA GLU A 13 1.77 3.65 8.00
C GLU A 13 1.77 2.17 7.55
N GLN A 14 0.61 1.51 7.59
CA GLN A 14 0.46 0.17 7.02
C GLN A 14 0.19 0.28 5.53
N TYR A 15 0.92 -0.52 4.76
CA TYR A 15 0.80 -0.58 3.31
C TYR A 15 -0.03 -1.79 2.89
N SER A 16 -0.84 -1.62 1.86
CA SER A 16 -1.59 -2.70 1.21
C SER A 16 -1.74 -2.43 -0.28
N ILE A 17 -2.23 -3.40 -1.03
CA ILE A 17 -2.58 -3.24 -2.44
C ILE A 17 -4.10 -3.23 -2.60
N TRP A 18 -4.60 -2.38 -3.48
CA TRP A 18 -6.02 -2.24 -3.77
C TRP A 18 -6.27 -2.28 -5.28
N PRO A 19 -7.35 -2.93 -5.77
CA PRO A 19 -7.63 -2.95 -7.20
C PRO A 19 -7.86 -1.54 -7.77
N GLU A 20 -7.18 -1.22 -8.87
CA GLU A 20 -7.38 0.04 -9.58
C GLU A 20 -8.84 0.13 -10.09
N GLY A 21 -9.50 1.27 -9.85
CA GLY A 21 -10.89 1.50 -10.25
C GLY A 21 -11.96 1.10 -9.23
N ARG A 22 -11.58 0.63 -8.03
CA ARG A 22 -12.50 0.51 -6.89
C ARG A 22 -12.37 1.69 -5.95
N GLU A 23 -13.47 2.08 -5.33
CA GLU A 23 -13.46 3.07 -4.25
C GLU A 23 -12.54 2.60 -3.11
N ILE A 24 -11.68 3.48 -2.64
CA ILE A 24 -10.73 3.20 -1.56
C ILE A 24 -11.48 3.33 -0.23
N PRO A 25 -11.34 2.35 0.69
CA PRO A 25 -12.01 2.42 1.98
C PRO A 25 -11.60 3.66 2.79
N ASN A 26 -12.52 4.18 3.60
CA ASN A 26 -12.23 5.29 4.49
C ASN A 26 -11.05 4.95 5.43
N GLY A 27 -10.13 5.90 5.62
CA GLY A 27 -8.91 5.71 6.41
C GLY A 27 -7.70 5.19 5.63
N TRP A 28 -7.88 4.86 4.34
CA TRP A 28 -6.81 4.55 3.40
C TRP A 28 -6.66 5.67 2.36
N ARG A 29 -5.46 5.82 1.81
CA ARG A 29 -5.16 6.74 0.70
C ARG A 29 -4.17 6.11 -0.26
N GLU A 30 -4.16 6.56 -1.52
CA GLU A 30 -3.15 6.12 -2.49
C GLU A 30 -1.75 6.59 -2.08
N ALA A 31 -0.78 5.69 -2.17
CA ALA A 31 0.63 5.97 -1.93
C ALA A 31 1.35 6.49 -3.20
N GLY A 32 0.64 6.60 -4.33
CA GLY A 32 1.18 7.09 -5.61
C GLY A 32 1.92 6.04 -6.44
N VAL A 33 1.76 4.75 -6.11
CA VAL A 33 2.33 3.63 -6.87
C VAL A 33 1.20 2.79 -7.42
N SER A 34 1.22 2.50 -8.72
CA SER A 34 0.29 1.61 -9.39
C SER A 34 1.03 0.66 -10.35
N GLY A 35 0.45 -0.50 -10.60
CA GLY A 35 1.04 -1.49 -11.49
C GLY A 35 0.49 -2.89 -11.31
N SER A 36 1.28 -3.88 -11.73
CA SER A 36 0.96 -5.28 -11.46
C SER A 36 0.97 -5.56 -9.95
N LYS A 37 0.33 -6.65 -9.55
CA LYS A 37 0.38 -7.12 -8.15
C LYS A 37 1.82 -7.29 -7.66
N SER A 38 2.72 -7.83 -8.49
CA SER A 38 4.12 -8.03 -8.13
C SER A 38 4.86 -6.72 -7.93
N ASP A 39 4.68 -5.74 -8.82
CA ASP A 39 5.35 -4.43 -8.71
C ASP A 39 4.92 -3.69 -7.45
N CYS A 40 3.62 -3.70 -7.16
CA CYS A 40 3.09 -3.08 -5.94
C CYS A 40 3.64 -3.76 -4.69
N LEU A 41 3.68 -5.09 -4.64
CA LEU A 41 4.23 -5.83 -3.50
C LEU A 41 5.74 -5.63 -3.34
N ALA A 42 6.49 -5.55 -4.44
CA ALA A 42 7.92 -5.27 -4.42
C ALA A 42 8.20 -3.86 -3.88
N HIS A 43 7.40 -2.87 -4.28
CA HIS A 43 7.47 -1.51 -3.72
C HIS A 43 7.21 -1.54 -2.22
N ILE A 44 6.12 -2.18 -1.77
CA ILE A 44 5.78 -2.31 -0.34
C ILE A 44 6.92 -2.96 0.44
N ALA A 45 7.51 -4.05 -0.07
CA ALA A 45 8.64 -4.71 0.57
C ALA A 45 9.88 -3.82 0.68
N GLY A 46 10.10 -2.91 -0.28
CA GLY A 46 11.22 -1.96 -0.30
C GLY A 46 11.03 -0.74 0.60
N VAL A 47 9.79 -0.27 0.78
CA VAL A 47 9.48 0.91 1.62
C VAL A 47 9.13 0.52 3.06
N TRP A 48 8.48 -0.62 3.27
CA TRP A 48 8.10 -1.14 4.58
C TRP A 48 9.24 -1.97 5.20
N THR A 49 10.40 -1.33 5.33
CA THR A 49 11.63 -1.96 5.84
C THR A 49 11.69 -2.04 7.36
N ASP A 50 10.89 -1.24 8.05
CA ASP A 50 10.74 -1.28 9.49
C ASP A 50 9.30 -1.71 9.82
N LEU A 51 9.14 -3.01 10.07
CA LEU A 51 7.84 -3.63 10.38
C LEU A 51 7.31 -3.25 11.77
N ARG A 52 8.04 -2.43 12.55
CA ARG A 52 7.54 -1.95 13.84
C ARG A 52 6.43 -0.94 13.60
N PRO A 53 5.22 -1.15 14.15
CA PRO A 53 4.17 -0.15 14.12
C PRO A 53 4.68 1.19 14.67
N LEU A 54 4.27 2.31 14.09
CA LEU A 54 4.59 3.66 14.58
C LEU A 54 4.39 3.80 16.09
N SER A 55 3.33 3.18 16.62
CA SER A 55 2.98 3.18 18.04
C SER A 55 4.05 2.57 18.96
N VAL A 56 4.97 1.77 18.42
CA VAL A 56 6.07 1.11 19.15
C VAL A 56 7.40 1.87 19.01
N ARG A 57 7.46 2.94 18.21
CA ARG A 57 8.67 3.77 18.02
C ARG A 57 8.86 4.83 19.13
N ARG A 58 8.11 4.76 20.23
CA ARG A 58 8.18 5.71 21.36
C ARG A 58 8.97 5.14 22.53
#